data_AF-A0A3P7DUR1-F1
#
_entry.id   AF-A0A3P7DUR1-F1
#
_cell.length_a   1.000
_cell.length_b   1.000
_cell.length_c   1.000
_cell.angle_alpha   90.00
_cell.angle_beta   90.00
_cell.angle_gamma   90.00
#
_symmetry.space_group_name_H-M   'P 1'
#
loop_
_entity.id
_entity.type
_entity.pdbx_description
1 polymer ?
#
loop_
_entity_poly.entity_id
_entity_poly.type
_entity_poly.pdbx_seq_one_letter_code
_entity_poly.pdbx_strand_id
1 'polypeptide(L)'
;MEVYGNQSKCFDLATFWTERKCGRIRTFLQYKAGCYQYECSEGRLNIGLFNESFFYPCYFTGQYIYIRKIINGWLREGVIICPPCEEICHSEHFSVDDKFGYCQETNKDEIPEYVGDVLLDEPCAASTCYSLIFFLFIFLIRFSYNFGYST
;
A
#
# COMPACT_ATOMS: atom_id res chain seq x y z
N MET A 1 -4.91 -0.59 -8.32
CA MET A 1 -4.39 -1.56 -7.35
C MET A 1 -3.78 -2.70 -8.12
N GLU A 2 -4.54 -3.21 -9.09
CA GLU A 2 -4.12 -4.33 -9.91
C GLU A 2 -3.11 -3.89 -10.98
N VAL A 3 -2.05 -4.68 -11.12
CA VAL A 3 -1.14 -4.64 -12.26
C VAL A 3 -1.51 -5.83 -13.14
N TYR A 4 -1.72 -5.56 -14.43
CA TYR A 4 -1.95 -6.58 -15.45
C TYR A 4 -0.71 -6.64 -16.35
N GLY A 5 -0.07 -7.80 -16.43
CA GLY A 5 1.15 -8.01 -17.22
C GLY A 5 1.78 -9.40 -17.02
N ASN A 6 2.86 -9.69 -17.76
CA ASN A 6 3.49 -11.02 -17.77
C ASN A 6 4.08 -11.44 -16.40
N GLN A 7 4.41 -10.47 -15.55
CA GLN A 7 4.91 -10.67 -14.18
C GLN A 7 3.87 -10.26 -13.13
N SER A 8 2.59 -10.51 -13.42
CA SER A 8 1.50 -10.28 -12.47
C SER A 8 0.72 -11.56 -12.21
N LYS A 9 0.30 -11.76 -10.96
CA LYS A 9 -0.54 -12.88 -10.55
C LYS A 9 -1.60 -12.38 -9.58
N CYS A 10 -2.77 -13.00 -9.62
CA CYS A 10 -3.87 -12.67 -8.73
C CYS A 10 -3.78 -13.50 -7.46
N PHE A 11 -3.82 -12.81 -6.32
CA PHE A 11 -3.68 -13.39 -4.99
C PHE A 11 -4.98 -13.22 -4.21
N ASP A 12 -5.31 -14.23 -3.40
CA ASP A 12 -6.45 -14.17 -2.51
C ASP A 12 -6.20 -13.19 -1.36
N LEU A 13 -7.28 -12.50 -0.98
CA LEU A 13 -7.28 -11.56 0.13
C LEU A 13 -8.10 -12.13 1.30
N ALA A 14 -7.52 -12.05 2.51
CA ALA A 14 -8.22 -12.40 3.74
C ALA A 14 -9.29 -11.35 4.10
N THR A 15 -9.09 -10.10 3.67
CA THR A 15 -10.03 -9.00 3.87
C THR A 15 -10.37 -8.32 2.55
N PHE A 16 -11.57 -7.77 2.43
CA PHE A 16 -11.87 -6.84 1.35
C PHE A 16 -10.98 -5.60 1.45
N TRP A 17 -10.63 -5.03 0.31
CA TRP A 17 -10.01 -3.71 0.30
C TRP A 17 -10.94 -2.68 0.93
N THR A 18 -10.38 -1.86 1.82
CA THR A 18 -11.04 -0.69 2.38
C THR A 18 -10.32 0.58 1.94
N GLU A 19 -11.07 1.65 1.71
CA GLU A 19 -10.57 3.01 1.55
C GLU A 19 -11.15 3.87 2.69
N ARG A 20 -10.29 4.54 3.45
CA ARG A 20 -10.66 5.40 4.58
C ARG A 20 -10.10 6.81 4.42
N LYS A 21 -10.92 7.81 4.71
CA LYS A 21 -10.53 9.22 4.75
C LYS A 21 -11.48 10.02 5.62
N CYS A 22 -11.00 10.55 6.74
CA CYS A 22 -11.77 11.37 7.67
C CYS A 22 -13.14 10.77 8.05
N GLY A 23 -13.16 9.50 8.46
CA GLY A 23 -14.36 8.75 8.86
C GLY A 23 -15.21 8.25 7.69
N ARG A 24 -14.89 8.62 6.45
CA ARG A 24 -15.55 8.08 5.25
C ARG A 24 -14.90 6.76 4.89
N ILE A 25 -15.70 5.70 4.86
CA ILE A 25 -15.24 4.33 4.55
C ILE A 25 -15.89 3.88 3.25
N ARG A 26 -15.08 3.30 2.35
CA ARG A 26 -15.55 2.53 1.19
C ARG A 26 -14.99 1.13 1.32
N THR A 27 -15.84 0.12 1.23
CA THR A 27 -15.43 -1.27 1.20
C THR A 27 -15.76 -1.85 -0.16
N PHE A 28 -14.80 -2.51 -0.79
CA PHE A 28 -15.01 -3.08 -2.11
C PHE A 28 -15.26 -4.59 -2.00
N LEU A 29 -16.52 -4.95 -1.76
CA LEU A 29 -16.96 -6.34 -1.52
C LEU A 29 -16.67 -7.32 -2.68
N GLN A 30 -16.41 -6.82 -3.89
CA GLN A 30 -16.16 -7.66 -5.06
C GLN A 30 -14.70 -8.10 -5.19
N TYR A 31 -13.75 -7.41 -4.55
CA TYR A 31 -12.32 -7.72 -4.67
C TYR A 31 -11.87 -8.56 -3.48
N LYS A 32 -12.15 -9.86 -3.53
CA LYS A 32 -11.51 -10.85 -2.64
C LYS A 32 -10.22 -11.43 -3.23
N ALA A 33 -9.88 -11.04 -4.46
CA ALA A 33 -8.60 -11.28 -5.08
C ALA A 33 -8.08 -9.98 -5.70
N GLY A 34 -6.76 -9.82 -5.80
CA GLY A 34 -6.12 -8.69 -6.48
C GLY A 34 -4.84 -9.13 -7.19
N CYS A 35 -4.60 -8.58 -8.39
CA CYS A 35 -3.45 -8.95 -9.22
C CYS A 35 -2.26 -8.02 -8.98
N TYR A 36 -1.15 -8.57 -8.48
CA TYR A 36 0.04 -7.80 -8.11
C TYR A 36 1.27 -8.33 -8.84
N GLN A 37 2.32 -7.53 -8.84
CA GLN A 37 3.60 -7.99 -9.35
C GLN A 37 4.19 -9.04 -8.41
N TYR A 38 4.97 -9.95 -8.96
CA TYR A 38 5.68 -10.94 -8.16
C TYR A 38 7.09 -11.16 -8.69
N GLU A 39 7.96 -11.64 -7.82
CA GLU A 39 9.32 -12.04 -8.11
C GLU A 39 9.63 -13.34 -7.36
N CYS A 40 10.28 -14.29 -8.04
CA CYS A 40 10.79 -15.50 -7.44
C CYS A 40 12.29 -15.33 -7.22
N SER A 41 12.69 -15.11 -5.97
CA SER A 41 14.08 -14.84 -5.59
C SER A 41 14.34 -15.33 -4.17
N GLU A 42 15.60 -15.65 -3.85
CA GLU A 42 16.02 -16.18 -2.55
C GLU A 42 15.28 -17.47 -2.15
N GLY A 43 14.90 -18.28 -3.14
CA GLY A 43 14.13 -19.50 -2.94
C GLY A 43 12.72 -19.26 -2.40
N ARG A 44 12.13 -18.08 -2.61
CA ARG A 44 10.76 -17.78 -2.16
C ARG A 44 10.00 -16.93 -3.18
N LEU A 45 8.70 -16.85 -2.96
CA LEU A 45 7.82 -15.92 -3.64
C LEU A 45 7.84 -14.57 -2.92
N ASN A 46 8.06 -13.50 -3.66
CA ASN A 46 8.04 -12.13 -3.18
C ASN A 46 6.98 -11.33 -3.96
N ILE A 47 6.13 -10.57 -3.28
CA ILE A 47 4.97 -9.87 -3.87
C ILE A 47 5.22 -8.35 -3.86
N GLY A 48 5.20 -7.74 -5.04
CA GLY A 48 5.39 -6.31 -5.25
C GLY A 48 4.06 -5.58 -5.42
N LEU A 49 3.87 -4.47 -4.70
CA LEU A 49 2.63 -3.68 -4.74
C LEU A 49 2.88 -2.24 -5.19
N PHE A 50 1.90 -1.67 -5.90
CA PHE A 50 1.85 -0.25 -6.28
C PHE A 50 3.06 0.29 -7.06
N ASN A 51 3.77 -0.57 -7.80
CA ASN A 51 5.02 -0.23 -8.50
C ASN A 51 6.11 0.31 -7.55
N GLU A 52 6.08 -0.09 -6.27
CA GLU A 52 7.18 0.14 -5.34
C GLU A 52 8.32 -0.84 -5.61
N SER A 53 9.55 -0.46 -5.24
CA SER A 53 10.72 -1.35 -5.36
C SER A 53 10.79 -2.41 -4.27
N PHE A 54 9.93 -2.32 -3.26
CA PHE A 54 9.91 -3.25 -2.13
C PHE A 54 8.92 -4.39 -2.41
N PHE A 55 9.39 -5.62 -2.18
CA PHE A 55 8.57 -6.82 -2.32
C PHE A 55 8.41 -7.49 -0.95
N TYR A 56 7.19 -7.94 -0.67
CA TYR A 56 6.84 -8.65 0.56
C TYR A 56 7.12 -10.15 0.41
N PRO A 57 7.94 -10.75 1.28
CA PRO A 57 8.26 -12.17 1.19
C PRO A 57 7.10 -13.04 1.72
N CYS A 58 6.83 -14.12 0.98
CA CYS A 58 6.04 -15.25 1.45
C CYS A 58 6.98 -16.31 2.01
N TYR A 59 7.07 -16.41 3.33
CA TYR A 59 7.90 -17.38 4.04
C TYR A 59 7.25 -18.77 4.11
N PHE A 60 5.92 -18.83 4.13
CA PHE A 60 5.14 -20.07 4.17
C PHE A 60 3.72 -19.88 3.59
N THR A 61 3.11 -20.99 3.18
CA THR A 61 1.73 -21.02 2.67
C THR A 61 0.72 -20.55 3.70
N GLY A 62 -0.20 -19.67 3.31
CA GLY A 62 -1.24 -19.12 4.19
C GLY A 62 -0.78 -17.96 5.07
N GLN A 63 0.49 -17.54 4.96
CA GLN A 63 0.98 -16.33 5.63
C GLN A 63 0.16 -15.11 5.23
N TYR A 64 -0.11 -14.23 6.20
CA TYR A 64 -0.75 -12.94 5.95
C TYR A 64 0.27 -11.83 5.73
N ILE A 65 0.05 -11.04 4.68
CA ILE A 65 0.77 -9.80 4.42
C ILE A 65 -0.21 -8.64 4.56
N TYR A 66 0.02 -7.79 5.56
CA TYR A 66 -0.85 -6.66 5.87
C TYR A 66 -0.43 -5.43 5.06
N ILE A 67 -1.29 -4.94 4.18
CA ILE A 67 -0.99 -3.79 3.33
C ILE A 67 -1.74 -2.56 3.83
N ARG A 68 -1.02 -1.44 3.93
CA ARG A 68 -1.54 -0.12 4.30
C ARG A 68 -0.82 0.95 3.51
N LYS A 69 -1.53 1.62 2.62
CA LYS A 69 -0.96 2.68 1.76
C LYS A 69 -1.85 3.90 1.69
N ILE A 70 -1.25 5.10 1.69
CA ILE A 70 -1.97 6.32 1.36
C ILE A 70 -1.88 6.55 -0.14
N ILE A 71 -3.00 6.45 -0.85
CA ILE A 71 -3.05 6.70 -2.30
C ILE A 71 -4.12 7.74 -2.58
N ASN A 72 -3.77 8.82 -3.27
CA ASN A 72 -4.66 9.94 -3.57
C ASN A 72 -5.35 10.51 -2.31
N GLY A 73 -4.65 10.48 -1.18
CA GLY A 73 -5.14 10.97 0.11
C GLY A 73 -6.22 10.09 0.75
N TRP A 74 -6.31 8.82 0.37
CA TRP A 74 -7.12 7.80 1.03
C TRP A 74 -6.21 6.73 1.61
N LEU A 75 -6.46 6.32 2.85
CA LEU A 75 -5.84 5.14 3.45
C LEU A 75 -6.49 3.89 2.87
N ARG A 76 -5.69 3.06 2.20
CA ARG A 76 -6.11 1.78 1.63
C ARG A 76 -5.56 0.64 2.44
N GLU A 77 -6.41 -0.29 2.83
CA GLU A 77 -6.01 -1.45 3.63
C GLU A 77 -6.56 -2.76 3.06
N GLY A 78 -5.72 -3.78 3.12
CA GLY A 78 -6.04 -5.13 2.68
C GLY A 78 -5.04 -6.14 3.26
N VAL A 79 -5.40 -7.42 3.24
CA VAL A 79 -4.53 -8.49 3.73
C VAL A 79 -4.42 -9.55 2.64
N ILE A 80 -3.21 -9.77 2.12
CA ILE A 80 -2.90 -10.79 1.13
C ILE A 80 -2.63 -12.12 1.84
N ILE A 81 -3.10 -13.22 1.26
CA ILE A 81 -2.78 -14.58 1.68
C ILE A 81 -1.71 -15.12 0.73
N CYS A 82 -0.56 -15.50 1.28
CA CYS A 82 0.51 -16.13 0.51
C CYS A 82 0.06 -17.52 0.02
N PRO A 83 0.11 -17.79 -1.30
CA PRO A 83 -0.09 -19.13 -1.83
C PRO A 83 1.15 -20.01 -1.60
N PRO A 84 1.09 -21.32 -1.91
CA PRO A 84 2.28 -22.15 -2.02
C PRO A 84 3.28 -21.55 -3.01
N CYS A 85 4.57 -21.57 -2.67
CA CYS A 85 5.62 -21.02 -3.52
C CYS A 85 5.63 -21.73 -4.89
N GLU A 86 5.48 -23.06 -4.87
CA GLU A 86 5.54 -23.93 -6.06
C GLU A 86 4.33 -23.75 -7.00
N GLU A 87 3.27 -23.06 -6.56
CA GLU A 87 2.13 -22.73 -7.43
C GLU A 87 2.49 -21.61 -8.43
N ILE A 88 3.45 -20.75 -8.09
CA ILE A 88 3.81 -19.57 -8.87
C ILE A 88 5.27 -19.67 -9.35
N CYS A 89 6.17 -20.07 -8.47
CA CYS A 89 7.59 -20.13 -8.74
C CYS A 89 7.98 -21.52 -9.23
N HIS A 90 8.31 -21.58 -10.52
CA HIS A 90 8.97 -22.72 -11.15
C HIS A 90 10.43 -22.37 -11.48
N SER A 91 11.25 -23.35 -11.84
CA SER A 91 12.69 -23.17 -12.11
C SER A 91 13.01 -22.02 -13.07
N GLU A 92 12.16 -21.80 -14.07
CA GLU A 92 12.28 -20.77 -15.09
C GLU A 92 11.92 -19.35 -14.60
N HIS A 93 11.29 -19.22 -13.44
CA HIS A 93 10.91 -17.94 -12.84
C HIS A 93 12.00 -17.38 -11.91
N PHE A 94 12.93 -18.23 -11.47
CA PHE A 94 14.10 -17.79 -10.72
C PHE A 94 15.18 -17.27 -11.68
N SER A 95 15.92 -16.25 -11.24
CA SER A 95 17.07 -15.78 -12.01
C SER A 95 18.16 -16.86 -12.09
N VAL A 96 18.94 -16.88 -13.17
CA VAL A 96 20.04 -17.85 -13.37
C VAL A 96 21.10 -17.75 -12.25
N ASP A 97 21.26 -16.55 -11.69
CA ASP A 97 22.21 -16.26 -10.61
C ASP A 97 21.58 -16.42 -9.22
N ASP A 98 20.30 -16.85 -9.13
CA ASP A 98 19.66 -17.11 -7.85
C ASP A 98 20.36 -18.28 -7.15
N LYS A 99 20.73 -18.07 -5.88
CA LYS A 99 21.48 -19.03 -5.08
C LYS A 99 20.82 -20.41 -5.00
N PHE A 100 19.50 -20.45 -5.00
CA PHE A 100 18.74 -21.69 -4.87
C PHE A 100 18.16 -22.12 -6.21
N GLY A 101 17.49 -21.22 -6.92
CA GLY A 101 16.81 -21.52 -8.19
C GLY A 101 15.52 -22.36 -8.05
N TYR A 102 15.06 -22.59 -6.81
CA TYR A 102 13.82 -23.30 -6.48
C TYR A 102 13.30 -22.88 -5.11
N CYS A 103 12.01 -23.15 -4.84
CA CYS A 103 11.36 -22.84 -3.58
C CYS A 103 11.99 -23.59 -2.39
N GLN A 104 12.23 -22.87 -1.29
CA GLN A 104 12.83 -23.36 -0.06
C GLN A 104 11.91 -23.11 1.13
N GLU A 105 11.94 -24.03 2.09
CA GLU A 105 11.37 -23.78 3.39
C GLU A 105 12.21 -22.75 4.14
N THR A 106 11.54 -21.78 4.77
CA THR A 106 12.22 -20.78 5.61
C THR A 106 12.40 -21.33 7.02
N ASN A 107 13.59 -21.14 7.60
CA ASN A 107 13.80 -21.47 9.01
C ASN A 107 12.86 -20.64 9.90
N LYS A 108 12.17 -21.28 10.84
CA LYS A 108 11.23 -20.64 11.77
C LYS A 108 11.85 -19.50 12.57
N ASP A 109 13.12 -19.62 12.94
CA ASP A 109 13.83 -18.58 13.71
C ASP A 109 14.11 -17.31 12.87
N GLU A 110 14.00 -17.40 11.54
CA GLU A 110 14.21 -16.28 10.61
C GLU A 110 12.88 -15.62 10.20
N ILE A 111 11.73 -16.23 10.52
CA ILE A 111 10.42 -15.69 10.15
C ILE A 111 10.04 -14.59 11.14
N PRO A 112 9.81 -13.34 10.67
CA PRO A 112 9.35 -12.27 11.53
C PRO A 112 7.92 -12.53 12.01
N GLU A 113 7.59 -12.08 13.22
CA GLU A 113 6.24 -12.18 13.80
C GLU A 113 5.18 -11.43 12.95
N TYR A 114 5.60 -10.39 12.22
CA TYR A 114 4.73 -9.55 11.42
C TYR A 114 5.32 -9.26 10.05
N VAL A 115 4.50 -9.40 9.00
CA VAL A 115 4.86 -9.04 7.62
C VAL A 115 3.81 -8.09 7.07
N GLY A 116 4.24 -6.87 6.73
CA GLY A 116 3.35 -5.86 6.17
C GLY A 116 3.79 -4.43 6.44
N ASP A 117 2.97 -3.50 5.96
CA ASP A 117 3.11 -2.07 6.24
C ASP A 117 2.83 -1.76 7.71
N VAL A 118 3.52 -0.76 8.24
CA VAL A 118 3.24 -0.19 9.57
C VAL A 118 1.82 0.38 9.64
N LEU A 119 1.31 0.56 10.85
CA LEU A 119 0.05 1.27 11.06
C LEU A 119 0.20 2.72 10.59
N LEU A 120 -0.74 3.16 9.75
CA LEU A 120 -0.80 4.52 9.22
C LEU A 120 -2.03 5.24 9.76
N ASP A 121 -1.85 6.50 10.11
CA ASP A 121 -2.96 7.37 10.53
C ASP A 121 -3.87 7.70 9.34
N GLU A 122 -5.17 7.76 9.61
CA GLU A 122 -6.16 8.09 8.60
C GLU A 122 -6.02 9.56 8.16
N PRO A 123 -5.90 9.86 6.85
CA PRO A 123 -5.67 11.22 6.38
C PRO A 123 -6.90 12.10 6.60
N CYS A 124 -6.78 13.06 7.50
CA CYS A 124 -7.74 14.14 7.73
C CYS A 124 -7.06 15.46 7.35
N ALA A 125 -7.44 16.05 6.22
CA ALA A 125 -7.06 17.43 5.97
C ALA A 125 -7.81 18.28 7.00
N ALA A 126 -7.14 18.73 8.07
CA ALA A 126 -7.60 19.90 8.79
C ALA A 126 -7.65 21.01 7.74
N SER A 127 -8.85 21.40 7.30
CA SER A 127 -9.05 22.53 6.41
C SER A 127 -8.16 23.65 6.91
N THR A 128 -7.09 23.92 6.17
CA THR A 128 -6.03 24.82 6.56
C THR A 128 -6.68 26.21 6.51
N CYS A 129 -7.29 26.61 7.63
CA CYS A 129 -8.06 27.85 7.80
C CYS A 129 -7.18 29.10 7.57
N TYR A 130 -5.89 28.92 7.33
CA TYR A 130 -4.93 29.93 6.89
C TYR A 130 -5.39 30.68 5.64
N SER A 131 -6.19 30.08 4.74
CA SER A 131 -6.76 30.83 3.61
C SER A 131 -7.70 31.95 4.11
N LEU A 132 -8.61 31.64 5.05
CA LEU A 132 -9.51 32.65 5.63
C LEU A 132 -8.74 33.71 6.43
N ILE A 133 -7.73 33.31 7.19
CA ILE A 133 -6.90 34.26 7.95
C ILE A 133 -6.14 35.19 6.99
N PHE A 134 -5.55 34.67 5.92
CA PHE A 134 -4.82 35.50 4.95
C PHE A 134 -5.77 36.45 4.18
N PHE A 135 -6.95 35.97 3.77
CA PHE A 135 -7.97 36.83 3.16
C PHE A 135 -8.48 37.89 4.14
N LEU A 136 -8.72 37.54 5.41
CA LEU A 136 -9.10 38.51 6.46
C LEU A 136 -8.00 39.53 6.70
N PHE A 137 -6.73 39.13 6.77
CA PHE A 137 -5.60 40.05 6.90
C PHE A 137 -5.51 41.01 5.71
N ILE A 138 -5.64 40.52 4.47
CA ILE A 138 -5.68 41.39 3.28
C ILE A 138 -6.88 42.33 3.33
N PHE A 139 -8.06 41.84 3.74
CA PHE A 139 -9.27 42.66 3.83
C PHE A 139 -9.13 43.76 4.89
N LEU A 140 -8.57 43.45 6.05
CA LEU A 140 -8.30 44.40 7.12
C LEU A 140 -7.22 45.44 6.72
N ILE A 141 -6.18 45.02 6.01
CA ILE A 141 -5.19 45.94 5.43
C ILE A 141 -5.85 46.88 4.42
N ARG A 142 -6.68 46.36 3.50
CA ARG A 142 -7.40 47.22 2.53
C ARG A 142 -8.41 48.16 3.18
N PHE A 143 -9.09 47.72 4.24
CA PHE A 143 -10.06 48.54 4.97
C PHE A 143 -9.37 49.69 5.71
N SER A 144 -8.25 49.42 6.39
CA SER A 144 -7.46 50.45 7.06
C SER A 144 -6.83 51.46 6.08
N TYR A 145 -6.38 51.01 4.89
CA TYR A 145 -5.90 51.92 3.85
C TYR A 145 -7.00 52.85 3.29
N ASN A 146 -8.24 52.39 3.12
CA ASN A 146 -9.34 53.23 2.62
C ASN A 146 -9.83 54.25 3.64
N PHE A 147 -9.87 53.89 4.93
CA PHE A 147 -10.33 54.81 5.98
C PHE A 147 -9.31 55.95 6.23
N GLY A 148 -8.01 55.68 6.10
CA GLY A 148 -6.96 56.70 6.27
C GLY A 148 -6.89 57.79 5.19
N TYR A 149 -7.59 57.63 4.06
CA TYR A 149 -7.62 58.62 2.96
C TYR A 149 -8.83 59.57 3.00
N SER A 150 -9.77 59.39 3.94
CA SER A 150 -11.00 60.20 4.06
C SER A 150 -10.98 61.26 5.18
N THR A 151 -9.80 61.60 5.68
CA THR A 151 -9.53 62.77 6.55
C THR A 151 -8.53 63.68 5.85
#